data_AF-A0A0B5HJC9-F1
#
_entry.id   AF-A0A0B5HJC9-F1
#
_cell.length_a   1.000
_cell.length_b   1.000
_cell.length_c   1.000
_cell.angle_alpha   90.00
_cell.angle_beta   90.00
_cell.angle_gamma   90.00
#
_symmetry.space_group_name_H-M   'P 1'
#
loop_
_entity.id
_entity.type
_entity.pdbx_description
1 polymer ?
#
loop_
_entity_poly.entity_id
_entity_poly.type
_entity_poly.pdbx_seq_one_letter_code
_entity_poly.pdbx_strand_id
1 'polypeptide(L)'
;MIIFSKNHTGYSKIFNITFLSSSFPFPFMHERNFFLLLSIAEKSGFSGQLDSSTVQLSRELNSSQQTISRNLKELEEHGFISRAVSPAGIRLSITDSGRKELRRALIKLQHVFEEKKPKQIKGTVKSGLGEGTYYTSLPAYQKQFEEKLGWAVFSGTLNFSTERDALDEFIHGLKMIYVEGFKTKQRTFGGIKCFKVKINDAVEGALILPDRSNIPRDEAELIARVSLRKKLSLENGSEIRISAEGIH
;
A
#
# COMPACT_ATOMS: atom_id res chain seq x y z
N MET A 1 29.52 -6.92 -28.85
CA MET A 1 29.01 -5.54 -28.69
C MET A 1 27.48 -5.62 -28.73
N ILE A 2 26.85 -5.67 -27.57
CA ILE A 2 25.40 -5.85 -27.40
C ILE A 2 24.92 -4.72 -26.50
N ILE A 3 24.18 -3.76 -27.06
CA ILE A 3 23.27 -2.80 -26.42
C ILE A 3 22.27 -2.46 -27.55
N PHE A 4 20.94 -2.56 -27.45
CA PHE A 4 19.91 -2.01 -26.55
C PHE A 4 18.64 -2.88 -26.71
N SER A 5 17.55 -2.81 -25.96
CA SER A 5 17.15 -2.35 -24.63
C SER A 5 15.71 -2.87 -24.49
N LYS A 6 15.39 -3.48 -23.35
CA LYS A 6 14.08 -4.08 -23.07
C LYS A 6 13.04 -2.99 -22.79
N ASN A 7 11.93 -3.00 -23.51
CA ASN A 7 10.65 -2.49 -23.04
C ASN A 7 9.66 -3.66 -23.00
N HIS A 8 9.57 -4.32 -21.85
CA HIS A 8 8.48 -5.24 -21.54
C HIS A 8 7.34 -4.45 -20.89
N THR A 9 6.29 -4.13 -21.65
CA THR A 9 5.00 -3.75 -21.07
C THR A 9 4.33 -5.01 -20.51
N GLY A 10 4.35 -5.16 -19.19
CA GLY A 10 3.97 -6.35 -18.45
C GLY A 10 2.47 -6.60 -18.32
N TYR A 11 1.72 -6.69 -19.42
CA TYR A 11 0.31 -7.11 -19.40
C TYR A 11 0.05 -8.47 -20.08
N SER A 12 1.08 -9.13 -20.59
CA SER A 12 0.92 -10.37 -21.38
C SER A 12 0.47 -11.60 -20.59
N LYS A 13 0.30 -11.52 -19.26
CA LYS A 13 -0.05 -12.66 -18.40
C LYS A 13 -1.47 -12.65 -17.83
N ILE A 14 -2.27 -11.60 -18.04
CA ILE A 14 -3.65 -11.54 -17.50
C ILE A 14 -4.68 -12.16 -18.47
N PHE A 15 -4.28 -12.48 -19.71
CA PHE A 15 -5.20 -12.88 -20.77
C PHE A 15 -5.77 -14.31 -20.74
N ASN A 16 -5.54 -15.07 -19.67
CA ASN A 16 -6.09 -16.43 -19.52
C ASN A 16 -6.68 -16.68 -18.13
N ILE A 17 -7.51 -15.75 -17.67
CA ILE A 17 -8.32 -15.97 -16.47
C ILE A 17 -9.79 -15.81 -16.86
N THR A 18 -10.39 -16.93 -17.28
CA THR A 18 -11.85 -17.12 -17.28
C THR A 18 -12.33 -17.27 -15.84
N PHE A 19 -12.08 -16.28 -14.98
CA PHE A 19 -12.38 -16.36 -13.55
C PHE A 19 -12.90 -15.04 -12.97
N LEU A 20 -13.87 -14.41 -13.62
CA LEU A 20 -14.77 -13.43 -12.97
C LEU A 20 -16.18 -13.48 -13.61
N SER A 21 -16.60 -14.65 -14.05
CA SER A 21 -17.97 -14.89 -14.54
C SER A 21 -18.90 -15.19 -13.36
N SER A 22 -19.33 -14.15 -12.66
CA SER A 22 -20.67 -14.14 -12.02
C SER A 22 -21.07 -12.82 -11.37
N SER A 23 -20.21 -11.79 -11.29
CA SER A 23 -20.63 -10.41 -10.99
C SER A 23 -19.50 -9.42 -11.27
N PHE A 24 -19.41 -8.92 -12.50
CA PHE A 24 -18.53 -7.78 -12.77
C PHE A 24 -19.05 -6.57 -12.00
N PRO A 25 -18.22 -5.88 -11.21
CA PRO A 25 -18.68 -4.95 -10.18
C PRO A 25 -19.20 -3.61 -10.72
N PHE A 26 -19.28 -3.44 -12.04
CA PHE A 26 -19.74 -2.24 -12.71
C PHE A 26 -20.98 -2.59 -13.53
N PRO A 27 -22.19 -2.22 -13.08
CA PRO A 27 -23.44 -2.62 -13.74
C PRO A 27 -23.56 -2.08 -15.18
N PHE A 28 -22.73 -1.10 -15.55
CA PHE A 28 -22.77 -0.43 -16.85
C PHE A 28 -21.50 -0.63 -17.70
N MET A 29 -20.59 -1.53 -17.32
CA MET A 29 -19.32 -1.70 -18.05
C MET A 29 -18.94 -3.17 -18.16
N HIS A 30 -18.76 -3.68 -19.37
CA HIS A 30 -18.16 -5.00 -19.57
C HIS A 30 -16.67 -5.00 -19.17
N GLU A 31 -16.16 -6.14 -18.69
CA GLU A 31 -14.76 -6.31 -18.27
C GLU A 31 -13.74 -5.78 -19.28
N ARG A 32 -13.95 -6.05 -20.57
CA ARG A 32 -13.08 -5.59 -21.66
C ARG A 32 -13.14 -4.08 -21.90
N ASN A 33 -14.25 -3.42 -21.55
CA ASN A 33 -14.41 -1.97 -21.69
C ASN A 33 -13.67 -1.24 -20.57
N PHE A 34 -13.60 -1.82 -19.37
CA PHE A 34 -12.82 -1.27 -18.26
C PHE A 34 -11.33 -1.18 -18.59
N PHE A 35 -10.73 -2.26 -19.10
CA PHE A 35 -9.30 -2.26 -19.46
C PHE A 35 -8.97 -1.31 -20.60
N LEU A 36 -9.86 -1.19 -21.59
CA LEU A 36 -9.71 -0.20 -22.65
C LEU A 36 -9.79 1.23 -22.11
N LEU A 37 -10.77 1.53 -21.24
CA LEU A 37 -10.89 2.83 -20.59
C LEU A 37 -9.65 3.15 -19.74
N LEU A 38 -9.15 2.19 -18.97
CA LEU A 38 -7.94 2.33 -18.16
C LEU A 38 -6.70 2.60 -19.02
N SER A 39 -6.54 1.88 -20.13
CA SER A 39 -5.44 2.09 -21.08
C SER A 39 -5.47 3.49 -21.71
N ILE A 40 -6.65 3.97 -22.10
CA ILE A 40 -6.83 5.35 -22.57
C ILE A 40 -6.46 6.34 -21.47
N ALA A 41 -6.84 6.07 -20.21
CA ALA A 41 -6.58 6.94 -19.06
C ALA A 41 -5.08 7.10 -18.81
N GLU A 42 -4.36 5.98 -18.78
CA GLU A 42 -2.91 5.94 -18.56
C GLU A 42 -2.18 6.73 -19.65
N LYS A 43 -2.49 6.46 -20.92
CA LYS A 43 -1.80 7.05 -22.07
C LYS A 43 -2.15 8.51 -22.34
N SER A 44 -3.36 8.94 -21.96
CA SER A 44 -3.77 10.35 -22.04
C SER A 44 -3.34 11.18 -20.83
N GLY A 45 -2.69 10.57 -19.82
CA GLY A 45 -2.37 11.26 -18.57
C GLY A 45 -3.61 11.69 -17.78
N PHE A 46 -4.71 10.92 -17.91
CA PHE A 46 -6.03 11.07 -17.27
C PHE A 46 -6.83 12.33 -17.67
N SER A 47 -6.13 13.43 -17.95
CA SER A 47 -6.68 14.74 -18.26
C SER A 47 -6.47 15.19 -19.70
N GLY A 48 -5.53 14.56 -20.42
CA GLY A 48 -5.17 14.91 -21.78
C GLY A 48 -5.91 14.10 -22.84
N GLN A 49 -5.29 14.05 -24.01
CA GLN A 49 -5.82 13.37 -25.19
C GLN A 49 -4.85 12.27 -25.64
N LEU A 50 -5.39 11.22 -26.25
CA LEU A 50 -4.63 10.13 -26.85
C LEU A 50 -4.90 10.10 -28.35
N ASP A 51 -3.87 10.38 -29.15
CA ASP A 51 -3.88 10.13 -30.59
C ASP A 51 -3.38 8.70 -30.86
N SER A 52 -4.19 7.89 -31.55
CA SER A 52 -3.91 6.47 -31.79
C SER A 52 -4.68 5.92 -33.01
N SER A 53 -4.76 4.61 -33.14
CA SER A 53 -5.60 3.90 -34.11
C SER A 53 -6.20 2.64 -33.49
N THR A 54 -7.30 2.15 -34.06
CA THR A 54 -7.91 0.88 -33.61
C THR A 54 -6.94 -0.30 -33.76
N VAL A 55 -6.03 -0.27 -34.74
CA VAL A 55 -5.00 -1.30 -34.96
C VAL A 55 -3.92 -1.24 -33.88
N GLN A 56 -3.50 -0.04 -33.47
CA GLN A 56 -2.54 0.11 -32.40
C GLN A 56 -3.13 -0.38 -31.07
N LEU A 57 -4.33 0.09 -30.72
CA LEU A 57 -5.02 -0.32 -29.50
C LEU A 57 -5.30 -1.83 -29.47
N SER A 58 -5.57 -2.46 -30.63
CA SER A 58 -5.82 -3.90 -30.70
C SER A 58 -4.58 -4.72 -30.40
N ARG A 59 -3.40 -4.28 -30.85
CA ARG A 59 -2.11 -4.92 -30.53
C ARG A 59 -1.78 -4.79 -29.05
N GLU A 60 -2.00 -3.61 -28.47
CA GLU A 60 -1.70 -3.33 -27.07
C GLU A 60 -2.58 -4.11 -26.09
N LEU A 61 -3.88 -4.22 -26.41
CA LEU A 61 -4.87 -4.92 -25.58
C LEU A 61 -5.09 -6.37 -26.02
N ASN A 62 -4.19 -6.93 -26.85
CA ASN A 62 -4.25 -8.31 -27.35
C ASN A 62 -5.68 -8.73 -27.79
N SER A 63 -6.31 -7.89 -28.61
CA SER A 63 -7.69 -8.07 -29.06
C SER A 63 -7.80 -7.84 -30.57
N SER A 64 -8.93 -8.20 -31.17
CA SER A 64 -9.15 -7.90 -32.60
C SER A 64 -9.49 -6.43 -32.81
N GLN A 65 -9.12 -5.88 -33.97
CA GLN A 65 -9.46 -4.50 -34.34
C GLN A 65 -10.97 -4.23 -34.29
N GLN A 66 -11.78 -5.21 -34.71
CA GLN A 66 -13.25 -5.13 -34.68
C GLN A 66 -13.77 -5.05 -33.25
N THR A 67 -13.18 -5.81 -32.32
CA THR A 67 -13.54 -5.77 -30.90
C THR A 67 -13.22 -4.41 -30.30
N ILE A 68 -12.02 -3.86 -30.55
CA ILE A 68 -11.67 -2.51 -30.09
C ILE A 68 -12.62 -1.46 -30.65
N SER A 69 -12.95 -1.54 -31.95
CA SER A 69 -13.86 -0.59 -32.59
C SER A 69 -15.25 -0.60 -31.95
N ARG A 70 -15.77 -1.79 -31.64
CA ARG A 70 -17.04 -1.97 -30.91
C ARG A 70 -16.96 -1.42 -29.50
N ASN A 71 -15.93 -1.79 -28.73
CA ASN A 71 -15.77 -1.36 -27.35
C ASN A 71 -15.61 0.18 -27.23
N LEU A 72 -14.88 0.82 -28.17
CA LEU A 72 -14.79 2.28 -28.23
C LEU A 72 -16.15 2.93 -28.46
N LYS A 73 -16.96 2.35 -29.35
CA LYS A 73 -18.32 2.84 -29.61
C LYS A 73 -19.19 2.71 -28.35
N GLU A 74 -19.14 1.57 -27.66
CA GLU A 74 -19.87 1.36 -26.42
C GLU A 74 -19.44 2.35 -25.33
N LEU A 75 -18.13 2.57 -25.14
CA LEU A 75 -17.62 3.55 -24.17
C LEU A 75 -18.08 4.98 -24.48
N GLU A 76 -18.17 5.34 -25.77
CA GLU A 76 -18.66 6.64 -26.23
C GLU A 76 -20.18 6.77 -26.02
N GLU A 77 -20.97 5.73 -26.35
CA GLU A 77 -22.42 5.68 -26.13
C GLU A 77 -22.79 5.81 -24.64
N HIS A 78 -21.97 5.26 -23.74
CA HIS A 78 -22.14 5.42 -22.29
C HIS A 78 -21.52 6.72 -21.75
N GLY A 79 -20.95 7.55 -22.63
CA GLY A 79 -20.39 8.85 -22.28
C GLY A 79 -19.12 8.79 -21.45
N PHE A 80 -18.38 7.67 -21.44
CA PHE A 80 -17.13 7.53 -20.70
C PHE A 80 -15.92 8.12 -21.44
N ILE A 81 -16.00 8.19 -22.75
CA ILE A 81 -14.98 8.80 -23.60
C ILE A 81 -15.62 9.75 -24.61
N SER A 82 -14.82 10.70 -25.10
CA SER A 82 -15.07 11.44 -26.33
C SER A 82 -14.10 10.97 -27.42
N ARG A 83 -14.58 10.75 -28.64
CA ARG A 83 -13.77 10.30 -29.77
C ARG A 83 -13.92 11.23 -30.97
N ALA A 84 -12.81 11.60 -31.58
CA ALA A 84 -12.77 12.24 -32.89
C ALA A 84 -12.01 11.35 -33.88
N VAL A 85 -12.62 11.07 -35.04
CA VAL A 85 -12.03 10.22 -36.09
C VAL A 85 -11.58 11.10 -37.24
N SER A 86 -10.37 10.87 -37.75
CA SER A 86 -9.78 11.60 -38.87
C SER A 86 -8.97 10.66 -39.76
N PRO A 87 -8.55 11.11 -40.97
CA PRO A 87 -7.62 10.33 -41.80
C PRO A 87 -6.28 10.01 -41.10
N ALA A 88 -5.88 10.83 -40.12
CA ALA A 88 -4.65 10.63 -39.34
C ALA A 88 -4.80 9.61 -38.19
N GLY A 89 -6.02 9.13 -37.91
CA GLY A 89 -6.31 8.18 -36.85
C GLY A 89 -7.47 8.60 -35.96
N ILE A 90 -7.46 8.12 -34.72
CA ILE A 90 -8.47 8.43 -33.70
C ILE A 90 -7.85 9.25 -32.58
N ARG A 91 -8.58 10.26 -32.13
CA ARG A 91 -8.27 11.05 -30.94
C ARG A 91 -9.28 10.72 -29.85
N LEU A 92 -8.78 10.31 -28.69
CA LEU A 92 -9.58 9.85 -27.56
C LEU A 92 -9.33 10.75 -26.35
N SER A 93 -10.37 10.98 -25.55
CA SER A 93 -10.24 11.62 -24.24
C SER A 93 -11.24 11.01 -23.28
N ILE A 94 -10.88 10.95 -21.99
CA ILE A 94 -11.81 10.48 -20.95
C ILE A 94 -12.64 11.65 -20.47
N THR A 95 -13.96 11.46 -20.44
CA THR A 95 -14.92 12.43 -19.91
C THR A 95 -14.91 12.40 -18.38
N ASP A 96 -15.57 13.36 -17.73
CA ASP A 96 -15.71 13.32 -16.27
C ASP A 96 -16.49 12.10 -15.78
N SER A 97 -17.43 11.58 -16.59
CA SER A 97 -18.14 10.33 -16.30
C SER A 97 -17.17 9.14 -16.30
N GLY A 98 -16.33 9.01 -17.33
CA GLY A 98 -15.32 7.94 -17.39
C GLY A 98 -14.32 8.02 -16.23
N ARG A 99 -13.89 9.23 -15.85
CA ARG A 99 -13.04 9.43 -14.66
C ARG A 99 -13.74 9.01 -13.37
N LYS A 100 -15.04 9.31 -13.24
CA LYS A 100 -15.85 8.91 -12.08
C LYS A 100 -15.96 7.39 -11.98
N GLU A 101 -16.10 6.67 -13.09
CA GLU A 101 -16.08 5.20 -13.09
C GLU A 101 -14.73 4.63 -12.65
N LEU A 102 -13.61 5.14 -13.19
CA LEU A 102 -12.28 4.70 -12.76
C LEU A 102 -12.03 4.99 -11.27
N ARG A 103 -12.53 6.11 -10.74
CA ARG A 103 -12.47 6.41 -9.30
C ARG A 103 -13.31 5.44 -8.47
N ARG A 104 -14.52 5.09 -8.92
CA ARG A 104 -15.35 4.06 -8.25
C ARG A 104 -14.63 2.72 -8.21
N ALA A 105 -13.94 2.35 -9.29
CA ALA A 105 -13.13 1.14 -9.35
C ALA A 105 -12.01 1.14 -8.33
N LEU A 106 -11.28 2.26 -8.24
CA LEU A 106 -10.23 2.44 -7.25
C LEU A 106 -10.76 2.30 -5.82
N ILE A 107 -11.87 2.97 -5.48
CA ILE A 107 -12.48 2.90 -4.15
C ILE A 107 -12.89 1.47 -3.81
N LYS A 108 -13.48 0.73 -4.78
CA LYS A 108 -13.87 -0.65 -4.56
C LYS A 108 -12.67 -1.57 -4.34
N LEU A 109 -11.60 -1.38 -5.11
CA LEU A 109 -10.35 -2.11 -4.89
C LEU A 109 -9.77 -1.79 -3.51
N GLN A 110 -9.72 -0.50 -3.12
CA GLN A 110 -9.30 -0.07 -1.79
C GLN A 110 -10.10 -0.76 -0.71
N HIS A 111 -11.43 -0.82 -0.83
CA HIS A 111 -12.29 -1.50 0.13
C HIS A 111 -12.01 -3.01 0.23
N VAL A 112 -11.85 -3.70 -0.91
CA VAL A 112 -11.49 -5.14 -0.93
C VAL A 112 -10.16 -5.40 -0.23
N PHE A 113 -9.19 -4.47 -0.36
CA PHE A 113 -7.92 -4.57 0.35
C PHE A 113 -8.06 -4.19 1.83
N GLU A 114 -8.88 -3.20 2.18
CA GLU A 114 -9.14 -2.77 3.56
C GLU A 114 -9.87 -3.84 4.38
N GLU A 115 -10.90 -4.49 3.84
CA GLU A 115 -11.62 -5.59 4.50
C GLU A 115 -10.70 -6.80 4.78
N LYS A 116 -9.61 -6.93 4.02
CA LYS A 116 -8.61 -8.00 4.18
C LYS A 116 -7.42 -7.62 5.04
N LYS A 117 -7.26 -6.36 5.45
CA LYS A 117 -6.13 -5.99 6.33
C LYS A 117 -6.32 -6.68 7.68
N PRO A 118 -5.31 -7.40 8.19
CA PRO A 118 -5.39 -7.95 9.52
C PRO A 118 -5.55 -6.78 10.50
N LYS A 119 -6.69 -6.69 11.20
CA LYS A 119 -6.86 -5.72 12.30
C LYS A 119 -5.96 -6.03 13.49
N GLN A 120 -5.38 -7.23 13.49
CA GLN A 120 -4.57 -7.78 14.54
C GLN A 120 -3.57 -8.77 13.95
N ILE A 121 -2.34 -8.76 14.45
CA ILE A 121 -1.35 -9.79 14.19
C ILE A 121 -0.85 -10.41 15.49
N LYS A 122 -0.38 -11.66 15.39
CA LYS A 122 0.25 -12.39 16.48
C LYS A 122 1.74 -12.49 16.23
N GLY A 123 2.50 -12.61 17.29
CA GLY A 123 3.92 -12.88 17.21
C GLY A 123 4.46 -13.55 18.46
N THR A 124 5.75 -13.79 18.45
CA THR A 124 6.48 -14.47 19.52
C THR A 124 7.53 -13.53 20.06
N VAL A 125 7.53 -13.30 21.37
CA VAL A 125 8.50 -12.43 22.04
C VAL A 125 9.92 -12.99 21.92
N LYS A 126 10.87 -12.11 21.59
CA LYS A 126 12.29 -12.42 21.39
C LYS A 126 13.17 -11.60 22.32
N SER A 127 14.36 -12.12 22.62
CA SER A 127 15.44 -11.29 23.16
C SER A 127 15.99 -10.41 22.04
N GLY A 128 16.19 -9.13 22.34
CA GLY A 128 16.99 -8.24 21.52
C GLY A 128 18.45 -8.19 21.99
N LEU A 129 19.26 -7.39 21.31
CA LEU A 129 20.65 -7.09 21.70
C LEU A 129 20.77 -6.10 22.87
N GLY A 130 19.64 -5.67 23.45
CA GLY A 130 19.60 -4.71 24.56
C GLY A 130 19.81 -3.24 24.15
N GLU A 131 19.99 -2.96 22.86
CA GLU A 131 20.24 -1.60 22.37
C GLU A 131 19.01 -0.67 22.45
N GLY A 132 17.79 -1.23 22.47
CA GLY A 132 16.55 -0.47 22.53
C GLY A 132 16.49 0.48 23.73
N THR A 133 17.01 0.06 24.89
CA THR A 133 17.10 0.90 26.09
C THR A 133 17.98 2.13 25.86
N TYR A 134 19.13 1.96 25.21
CA TYR A 134 20.02 3.07 24.89
C TYR A 134 19.31 4.08 23.99
N TYR A 135 18.74 3.63 22.87
CA TYR A 135 18.08 4.53 21.92
C TYR A 135 16.86 5.23 22.52
N THR A 136 15.96 4.48 23.16
CA THR A 136 14.76 5.05 23.77
C THR A 136 15.07 5.99 24.94
N SER A 137 16.23 5.88 25.60
CA SER A 137 16.61 6.83 26.66
C SER A 137 17.12 8.19 26.16
N LEU A 138 17.40 8.34 24.86
CA LEU A 138 17.99 9.57 24.32
C LEU A 138 16.99 10.73 24.40
N PRO A 139 17.35 11.89 25.02
CA PRO A 139 16.43 13.01 25.20
C PRO A 139 15.79 13.53 23.90
N ALA A 140 16.55 13.51 22.80
CA ALA A 140 16.06 13.95 21.50
C ALA A 140 14.95 13.06 20.92
N TYR A 141 14.95 11.76 21.22
CA TYR A 141 13.84 10.88 20.87
C TYR A 141 12.69 10.99 21.87
N GLN A 142 12.97 11.01 23.17
CA GLN A 142 11.93 11.15 24.21
C GLN A 142 11.04 12.38 23.98
N LYS A 143 11.66 13.54 23.69
CA LYS A 143 10.91 14.76 23.36
C LYS A 143 9.96 14.56 22.17
N GLN A 144 10.44 13.91 21.12
CA GLN A 144 9.60 13.65 19.94
C GLN A 144 8.53 12.57 20.20
N PHE A 145 8.80 11.58 21.06
CA PHE A 145 7.78 10.62 21.47
C PHE A 145 6.66 11.30 22.25
N GLU A 146 6.99 12.17 23.19
CA GLU A 146 6.01 12.97 23.92
C GLU A 146 5.19 13.86 22.99
N GLU A 147 5.84 14.60 22.08
CA GLU A 147 5.18 15.51 21.15
C GLU A 147 4.32 14.78 20.09
N LYS A 148 4.81 13.67 19.53
CA LYS A 148 4.18 13.02 18.36
C LYS A 148 3.32 11.82 18.72
N LEU A 149 3.72 11.04 19.73
CA LEU A 149 2.91 9.91 20.22
C LEU A 149 1.94 10.37 21.32
N GLY A 150 2.31 11.41 22.09
CA GLY A 150 1.51 11.92 23.21
C GLY A 150 1.93 11.35 24.55
N TRP A 151 3.08 10.67 24.62
CA TRP A 151 3.58 10.09 25.86
C TRP A 151 5.09 9.85 25.87
N ALA A 152 5.67 9.90 27.08
CA ALA A 152 7.03 9.45 27.34
C ALA A 152 7.11 7.94 27.17
N VAL A 153 8.22 7.47 26.59
CA VAL A 153 8.45 6.05 26.33
C VAL A 153 9.30 5.46 27.45
N PHE A 154 8.93 4.28 27.94
CA PHE A 154 9.78 3.53 28.86
C PHE A 154 11.12 3.21 28.19
N SER A 155 12.22 3.34 28.92
CA SER A 155 13.56 3.03 28.41
C SER A 155 13.72 1.53 28.15
N GLY A 156 13.39 1.12 26.93
CA GLY A 156 13.45 -0.26 26.45
C GLY A 156 12.48 -0.50 25.31
N THR A 157 12.76 -1.55 24.53
CA THR A 157 11.88 -2.03 23.47
C THR A 157 11.56 -3.50 23.72
N LEU A 158 10.40 -3.96 23.24
CA LEU A 158 10.03 -5.37 23.24
C LEU A 158 10.10 -5.90 21.82
N ASN A 159 11.05 -6.79 21.59
CA ASN A 159 11.25 -7.41 20.28
C ASN A 159 10.30 -8.61 20.14
N PHE A 160 9.71 -8.77 18.97
CA PHE A 160 8.91 -9.94 18.63
C PHE A 160 9.07 -10.30 17.16
N SER A 161 8.87 -11.58 16.84
CA SER A 161 8.81 -12.06 15.46
C SER A 161 7.37 -12.39 15.07
N THR A 162 6.99 -12.16 13.83
CA THR A 162 5.67 -12.48 13.27
C THR A 162 5.81 -13.09 11.87
N GLU A 163 4.71 -13.47 11.24
CA GLU A 163 4.73 -13.94 9.86
C GLU A 163 5.17 -12.81 8.92
N ARG A 164 6.08 -13.11 7.99
CA ARG A 164 6.81 -12.12 7.18
C ARG A 164 5.89 -11.11 6.48
N ASP A 165 4.77 -11.56 5.91
CA ASP A 165 3.87 -10.70 5.15
C ASP A 165 2.81 -10.03 6.05
N ALA A 166 2.52 -10.62 7.21
CA ALA A 166 1.50 -10.12 8.13
C ALA A 166 1.87 -8.73 8.71
N LEU A 167 3.16 -8.49 8.96
CA LEU A 167 3.62 -7.18 9.47
C LEU A 167 3.41 -6.06 8.45
N ASP A 168 3.85 -6.28 7.21
CA ASP A 168 3.75 -5.29 6.13
C ASP A 168 2.27 -4.99 5.82
N GLU A 169 1.42 -6.01 5.77
CA GLU A 169 -0.04 -5.84 5.59
C GLU A 169 -0.68 -5.09 6.74
N PHE A 170 -0.31 -5.41 7.98
CA PHE A 170 -0.81 -4.77 9.19
C PHE A 170 -0.50 -3.27 9.20
N ILE A 171 0.77 -2.88 8.99
CA ILE A 171 1.18 -1.47 9.05
C ILE A 171 0.64 -0.65 7.87
N HIS A 172 0.36 -1.26 6.71
CA HIS A 172 -0.25 -0.59 5.56
C HIS A 172 -1.66 -0.06 5.85
N GLY A 173 -2.32 -0.55 6.90
CA GLY A 173 -3.59 -0.05 7.40
C GLY A 173 -3.48 1.12 8.38
N LEU A 174 -2.27 1.43 8.85
CA LEU A 174 -2.07 2.30 10.00
C LEU A 174 -1.51 3.67 9.61
N LYS A 175 -1.88 4.69 10.39
CA LYS A 175 -1.28 6.02 10.28
C LYS A 175 0.17 5.96 10.76
N MET A 176 1.10 6.21 9.85
CA MET A 176 2.52 6.33 10.16
C MET A 176 2.81 7.68 10.84
N ILE A 177 3.54 7.63 11.95
CA ILE A 177 4.08 8.78 12.68
C ILE A 177 5.60 8.71 12.60
N TYR A 178 6.23 9.73 12.02
CA TYR A 178 7.68 9.74 11.84
C TYR A 178 8.38 10.52 12.96
N VAL A 179 9.33 9.88 13.63
CA VAL A 179 10.25 10.49 14.58
C VAL A 179 11.57 10.76 13.85
N GLU A 180 12.01 12.01 13.84
CA GLU A 180 13.15 12.46 13.07
C GLU A 180 14.46 11.95 13.69
N GLY A 181 15.41 11.60 12.81
CA GLY A 181 16.79 11.39 13.20
C GLY A 181 17.48 12.70 13.59
N PHE A 182 18.61 12.60 14.28
CA PHE A 182 19.38 13.75 14.72
C PHE A 182 20.88 13.47 14.70
N LYS A 183 21.69 14.53 14.78
CA LYS A 183 23.15 14.44 14.81
C LYS A 183 23.69 14.93 16.14
N THR A 184 24.66 14.19 16.67
CA THR A 184 25.48 14.59 17.82
C THR A 184 26.92 14.79 17.36
N LYS A 185 27.80 15.29 18.24
CA LYS A 185 29.23 15.42 17.93
C LYS A 185 29.89 14.06 17.65
N GLN A 186 29.40 12.98 18.25
CA GLN A 186 29.98 11.64 18.12
C GLN A 186 29.37 10.82 16.97
N ARG A 187 28.05 10.93 16.74
CA ARG A 187 27.35 10.08 15.75
C ARG A 187 26.05 10.70 15.22
N THR A 188 25.59 10.16 14.09
CA THR A 188 24.26 10.42 13.52
C THR A 188 23.29 9.29 13.90
N PHE A 189 22.08 9.65 14.27
CA PHE A 189 20.96 8.76 14.57
C PHE A 189 19.93 8.84 13.44
N GLY A 190 19.41 7.69 13.00
CA GLY A 190 18.38 7.60 11.95
C GLY A 190 17.00 8.00 12.44
N GLY A 191 16.02 8.13 11.55
CA GLY A 191 14.63 8.29 11.99
C GLY A 191 14.00 6.98 12.41
N ILE A 192 12.78 7.08 12.95
CA ILE A 192 11.98 5.94 13.40
C ILE A 192 10.55 6.12 12.91
N LYS A 193 10.04 5.14 12.16
CA LYS A 193 8.63 5.07 11.80
C LYS A 193 7.88 4.42 12.95
N CYS A 194 6.82 5.05 13.41
CA CYS A 194 6.00 4.60 14.53
C CYS A 194 4.55 4.38 14.08
N PHE A 195 3.92 3.33 14.57
CA PHE A 195 2.50 3.02 14.32
C PHE A 195 1.84 2.73 15.66
N LYS A 196 0.80 3.49 16.02
CA LYS A 196 0.12 3.26 17.30
C LYS A 196 -0.68 1.96 17.27
N VAL A 197 -0.60 1.20 18.36
CA VAL A 197 -1.19 -0.12 18.47
C VAL A 197 -1.68 -0.39 19.90
N LYS A 198 -2.62 -1.31 20.04
CA LYS A 198 -2.97 -1.94 21.31
C LYS A 198 -2.22 -3.27 21.44
N ILE A 199 -1.56 -3.49 22.57
CA ILE A 199 -0.74 -4.67 22.85
C ILE A 199 -1.47 -5.54 23.87
N ASN A 200 -1.70 -6.81 23.51
CA ASN A 200 -2.51 -7.79 24.25
C ASN A 200 -3.84 -7.22 24.75
N ASP A 201 -4.48 -6.36 23.94
CA ASP A 201 -5.74 -5.68 24.25
C ASP A 201 -5.72 -4.85 25.56
N ALA A 202 -4.54 -4.66 26.17
CA ALA A 202 -4.39 -4.15 27.53
C ALA A 202 -3.51 -2.90 27.62
N VAL A 203 -2.46 -2.80 26.80
CA VAL A 203 -1.47 -1.72 26.88
C VAL A 203 -1.47 -0.92 25.59
N GLU A 204 -1.56 0.41 25.69
CA GLU A 204 -1.29 1.30 24.57
C GLU A 204 0.21 1.38 24.30
N GLY A 205 0.59 1.27 23.04
CA GLY A 205 1.98 1.35 22.62
C GLY A 205 2.12 1.77 21.17
N ALA A 206 3.35 1.67 20.67
CA ALA A 206 3.65 1.85 19.27
C ALA A 206 4.58 0.76 18.78
N LEU A 207 4.30 0.26 17.58
CA LEU A 207 5.25 -0.51 16.78
C LEU A 207 6.24 0.46 16.14
N ILE A 208 7.54 0.17 16.24
CA ILE A 208 8.59 1.01 15.69
C ILE A 208 9.44 0.25 14.68
N LEU A 209 9.80 0.95 13.60
CA LEU A 209 10.72 0.50 12.56
C LEU A 209 11.79 1.59 12.37
N PRO A 210 13.00 1.40 12.91
CA PRO A 210 14.12 2.32 12.69
C PRO A 210 14.53 2.35 11.21
N ASP A 211 14.88 3.52 10.67
CA ASP A 211 15.33 3.64 9.27
C ASP A 211 16.66 2.93 8.99
N ARG A 212 17.47 2.76 10.04
CA ARG A 212 18.83 2.20 9.97
C ARG A 212 18.96 1.00 10.91
N SER A 213 18.19 -0.05 10.64
CA SER A 213 18.29 -1.31 11.36
C SER A 213 18.41 -2.49 10.39
N ASN A 214 19.37 -3.38 10.63
CA ASN A 214 19.46 -4.70 9.99
C ASN A 214 18.56 -5.71 10.72
N ILE A 215 17.34 -5.31 11.07
CA ILE A 215 16.36 -6.22 11.68
C ILE A 215 15.72 -7.02 10.54
N PRO A 216 15.56 -8.35 10.66
CA PRO A 216 14.83 -9.17 9.69
C PRO A 216 13.42 -8.63 9.43
N ARG A 217 12.86 -8.85 8.23
CA ARG A 217 11.52 -8.34 7.86
C ARG A 217 10.39 -8.90 8.73
N ASP A 218 10.63 -10.04 9.34
CA ASP A 218 9.73 -10.76 10.23
C ASP A 218 9.89 -10.36 11.70
N GLU A 219 10.76 -9.39 12.02
CA GLU A 219 10.98 -8.90 13.37
C GLU A 219 10.62 -7.41 13.48
N ALA A 220 10.00 -7.05 14.61
CA ALA A 220 9.67 -5.67 14.93
C ALA A 220 9.83 -5.41 16.42
N GLU A 221 9.82 -4.12 16.77
CA GLU A 221 9.97 -3.67 18.14
C GLU A 221 8.72 -2.89 18.60
N LEU A 222 8.33 -3.09 19.85
CA LEU A 222 7.25 -2.36 20.50
C LEU A 222 7.80 -1.46 21.61
N ILE A 223 7.23 -0.27 21.70
CA ILE A 223 7.45 0.69 22.78
C ILE A 223 6.13 1.03 23.48
N ALA A 224 6.21 1.34 24.77
CA ALA A 224 5.06 1.74 25.57
C ALA A 224 5.51 2.67 26.70
N ARG A 225 4.55 3.21 27.47
CA ARG A 225 4.81 4.02 28.67
C ARG A 225 5.40 3.22 29.83
N VAL A 226 5.33 1.89 29.75
CA VAL A 226 5.73 0.95 30.81
C VAL A 226 6.55 -0.19 30.23
N SER A 227 7.27 -0.91 31.09
CA SER A 227 7.92 -2.15 30.70
C SER A 227 6.88 -3.20 30.33
N LEU A 228 6.77 -3.52 29.03
CA LEU A 228 5.82 -4.51 28.52
C LEU A 228 6.05 -5.90 29.13
N ARG A 229 7.30 -6.31 29.30
CA ARG A 229 7.64 -7.59 29.95
C ARG A 229 7.10 -7.68 31.37
N LYS A 230 7.29 -6.63 32.19
CA LYS A 230 6.78 -6.61 33.56
C LYS A 230 5.27 -6.49 33.62
N LYS A 231 4.68 -5.62 32.79
CA LYS A 231 3.23 -5.34 32.83
C LYS A 231 2.38 -6.51 32.35
N LEU A 232 2.87 -7.26 31.35
CA LEU A 232 2.17 -8.37 30.71
C LEU A 232 2.76 -9.74 31.07
N SER A 233 3.73 -9.78 32.01
CA SER A 233 4.44 -11.00 32.42
C SER A 233 4.99 -11.82 31.24
N LEU A 234 5.64 -11.13 30.29
CA LEU A 234 6.13 -11.74 29.04
C LEU A 234 7.58 -12.20 29.15
N GLU A 235 7.81 -13.45 28.73
CA GLU A 235 9.10 -14.09 28.61
C GLU A 235 9.45 -14.33 27.14
N ASN A 236 10.66 -14.79 26.86
CA ASN A 236 10.99 -15.21 25.50
C ASN A 236 10.15 -16.42 25.11
N GLY A 237 9.60 -16.42 23.90
CA GLY A 237 8.67 -17.44 23.45
C GLY A 237 7.20 -17.17 23.79
N SER A 238 6.89 -16.16 24.62
CA SER A 238 5.50 -15.78 24.88
C SER A 238 4.81 -15.31 23.59
N GLU A 239 3.54 -15.71 23.42
CA GLU A 239 2.69 -15.13 22.37
C GLU A 239 2.38 -13.67 22.73
N ILE A 240 2.48 -12.80 21.74
CA ILE A 240 2.05 -11.40 21.81
C ILE A 240 1.06 -11.12 20.69
N ARG A 241 0.09 -10.27 21.00
CA ARG A 241 -0.93 -9.80 20.08
C ARG A 241 -0.82 -8.30 19.97
N ILE A 242 -0.85 -7.80 18.74
CA ILE A 242 -0.97 -6.37 18.48
C ILE A 242 -2.15 -6.11 17.56
N SER A 243 -2.93 -5.08 17.87
CA SER A 243 -4.10 -4.66 17.11
C SER A 243 -4.04 -3.17 16.78
N ALA A 244 -4.67 -2.79 15.68
CA ALA A 244 -4.77 -1.40 15.24
C ALA A 244 -5.48 -0.55 16.30
N GLU A 245 -4.91 0.60 16.67
CA GLU A 245 -5.62 1.57 17.51
C GLU A 245 -6.68 2.30 16.66
N GLY A 246 -7.95 2.26 17.07
CA GLY A 246 -9.00 3.13 16.51
C GLY A 246 -9.84 2.58 15.36
N ILE A 247 -10.01 1.26 15.21
CA ILE A 247 -11.11 0.71 14.38
C ILE A 247 -12.27 0.31 15.30
N HIS A 248 -13.02 1.30 15.76
CA HIS A 248 -14.40 1.12 16.22
C HIS A 248 -15.35 1.45 15.09
#